data_AF-A0A7K4GR91-F1
#
_entry.id   AF-A0A7K4GR91-F1
#
_cell.length_a   1.000
_cell.length_b   1.000
_cell.length_c   1.000
_cell.angle_alpha   90.00
_cell.angle_beta   90.00
_cell.angle_gamma   90.00
#
_symmetry.space_group_name_H-M   'P 1'
#
loop_
_entity.id
_entity.type
_entity.pdbx_description
1 polymer ?
#
loop_
_entity_poly.entity_id
_entity_poly.type
_entity_poly.pdbx_seq_one_letter_code
_entity_poly.pdbx_strand_id
1 'polypeptide(L)'
;MFNNLDDLPPEYEEELSQLETQISELFALLEKSELQISLLKDENFQLKAQIQKLQQHSKPVQYKSPQAETIRIPKEVVATVVPTDTSLRQNKRKCPNCGAQGFSIKEVDDKTRIICYAPRRIYMKKKVCTKCRFEF
;
A
#
# COMPACT_ATOMS: atom_id res chain seq x y z
N MET A 1 -7.28 -62.74 32.20
CA MET A 1 -6.79 -61.76 33.20
C MET A 1 -5.78 -60.89 32.49
N PHE A 2 -6.16 -59.68 32.06
CA PHE A 2 -5.25 -58.74 31.40
C PHE A 2 -4.75 -57.74 32.45
N ASN A 3 -3.64 -58.09 33.11
CA ASN A 3 -2.89 -57.21 34.00
C ASN A 3 -1.50 -56.98 33.39
N ASN A 4 -1.43 -56.20 32.31
CA ASN A 4 -0.18 -55.69 31.75
C ASN A 4 -0.48 -54.30 31.18
N LEU A 5 -0.85 -53.36 32.07
CA LEU A 5 -0.96 -51.93 31.72
C LEU A 5 0.21 -51.12 32.30
N ASP A 6 1.13 -51.77 33.02
CA ASP A 6 2.24 -51.12 33.74
C ASP A 6 3.57 -51.07 32.96
N ASP A 7 3.67 -51.71 31.78
CA ASP A 7 4.85 -51.65 30.91
C ASP A 7 4.52 -50.86 29.63
N LEU A 8 4.32 -49.55 29.77
CA LEU A 8 4.40 -48.63 28.64
C LEU A 8 5.88 -48.45 28.27
N PRO A 9 6.28 -48.70 27.00
CA PRO A 9 7.66 -48.49 26.59
C PRO A 9 8.11 -47.05 26.87
N PRO A 10 9.33 -46.84 27.39
CA PRO A 10 9.83 -45.52 27.79
C PRO A 10 9.86 -44.51 26.64
N GLU A 11 9.90 -44.98 25.39
CA GLU A 11 9.79 -44.16 24.18
C GLU A 11 8.45 -43.38 24.13
N TYR A 12 7.34 -43.98 24.58
CA TYR A 12 6.04 -43.31 24.62
C TYR A 12 5.96 -42.25 25.72
N GLU A 13 6.63 -42.45 26.86
CA GLU A 13 6.70 -41.43 27.91
C GLU A 13 7.48 -40.20 27.43
N GLU A 14 8.57 -40.41 26.69
CA GLU A 14 9.35 -39.33 26.08
C GLU A 14 8.52 -38.57 25.02
N GLU A 15 7.84 -39.29 24.13
CA GLU A 15 6.94 -38.68 23.14
C GLU A 15 5.82 -37.85 23.81
N LEU A 16 5.21 -38.37 24.87
CA LEU A 16 4.18 -37.64 25.63
C LEU A 16 4.75 -36.36 26.25
N SER A 17 5.93 -36.41 26.84
CA SER A 17 6.60 -35.22 27.41
C SER A 17 6.93 -34.18 26.34
N GLN A 18 7.36 -34.61 25.16
CA GLN A 18 7.61 -33.72 24.02
C GLN A 18 6.31 -33.07 23.52
N LEU A 19 5.23 -33.86 23.39
CA LEU A 19 3.91 -33.38 23.00
C LEU A 19 3.36 -32.36 24.01
N GLU A 20 3.46 -32.63 25.31
CA GLU A 20 3.05 -31.70 26.38
C GLU A 20 3.81 -30.37 26.32
N THR A 21 5.11 -30.43 26.03
CA THR A 21 5.94 -29.23 25.86
C THR A 21 5.49 -28.43 24.65
N GLN A 22 5.28 -29.08 23.50
CA GLN A 22 4.81 -28.41 22.29
C GLN A 22 3.42 -27.79 22.47
N ILE A 23 2.51 -28.48 23.16
CA ILE A 23 1.17 -27.96 23.48
C ILE A 23 1.31 -26.69 24.33
N SER A 24 2.16 -26.72 25.36
CA SER A 24 2.40 -25.57 26.24
C SER A 24 2.99 -24.38 25.49
N GLU A 25 3.95 -24.61 24.60
CA GLU A 25 4.54 -23.57 23.75
C GLU A 25 3.52 -22.95 22.80
N LEU A 26 2.67 -23.78 22.18
CA LEU A 26 1.61 -23.31 21.29
C LEU A 26 0.58 -22.45 22.04
N PHE A 27 0.21 -22.83 23.26
CA PHE A 27 -0.69 -22.01 24.09
C PHE A 27 -0.07 -20.65 24.45
N ALA A 28 1.21 -20.62 24.83
CA ALA A 28 1.90 -19.38 25.12
C ALA A 28 2.01 -18.46 23.88
N LEU A 29 2.25 -19.04 22.70
CA LEU A 29 2.26 -18.30 21.44
C LEU A 29 0.87 -17.75 21.09
N LEU A 30 -0.18 -18.54 21.32
CA LEU A 30 -1.55 -18.14 21.08
C LEU A 30 -1.92 -16.93 21.95
N GLU A 31 -1.71 -17.02 23.27
CA GLU A 31 -1.98 -15.94 24.23
C GLU A 31 -1.23 -14.66 23.84
N LYS A 32 0.06 -14.77 23.49
CA LYS A 32 0.86 -13.65 23.02
C LYS A 32 0.27 -13.00 21.76
N SER A 33 -0.20 -13.81 20.80
CA SER A 33 -0.79 -13.32 19.56
C SER A 33 -2.14 -12.63 19.81
N GLU A 34 -2.95 -13.14 20.74
CA GLU A 34 -4.24 -12.54 21.11
C GLU A 34 -4.04 -11.16 21.76
N LEU A 35 -3.06 -11.04 22.66
CA LEU A 35 -2.68 -9.75 23.26
C LEU A 35 -2.20 -8.76 22.20
N GLN A 36 -1.37 -9.19 21.25
CA GLN A 36 -0.90 -8.34 20.17
C GLN A 36 -2.03 -7.86 19.27
N ILE A 37 -2.99 -8.74 18.95
CA ILE A 37 -4.19 -8.38 18.17
C ILE A 37 -5.02 -7.35 18.92
N SER A 38 -5.20 -7.50 20.23
CA SER A 38 -5.94 -6.52 21.05
C SER A 38 -5.29 -5.14 21.00
N LEU A 39 -3.98 -5.06 21.21
CA LEU A 39 -3.23 -3.80 21.17
C LEU A 39 -3.35 -3.11 19.80
N LEU A 40 -3.19 -3.87 18.71
CA LEU A 40 -3.29 -3.33 17.36
C LEU A 40 -4.72 -2.88 17.01
N LYS A 41 -5.75 -3.52 17.58
CA LYS A 41 -7.14 -3.09 17.43
C LYS A 41 -7.37 -1.74 18.11
N ASP A 42 -6.86 -1.58 19.33
CA ASP A 42 -6.98 -0.32 20.08
C ASP A 42 -6.23 0.82 19.40
N GLU A 43 -5.02 0.57 18.92
CA GLU A 43 -4.23 1.57 18.17
C GLU A 43 -4.94 1.96 16.86
N ASN A 44 -5.47 0.99 16.11
CA ASN A 44 -6.25 1.27 14.90
C ASN A 44 -7.49 2.11 15.19
N PHE A 45 -8.17 1.83 16.31
CA PHE A 45 -9.34 2.62 16.72
C PHE A 45 -8.95 4.08 16.99
N GLN A 46 -7.85 4.31 17.72
CA GLN A 46 -7.33 5.64 18.01
C GLN A 46 -6.90 6.40 16.74
N LEU A 47 -6.17 5.75 15.84
CA LEU A 47 -5.73 6.34 14.58
C LEU A 47 -6.92 6.73 13.69
N LYS A 48 -7.94 5.88 13.61
CA LYS A 48 -9.18 6.19 12.88
C LYS A 48 -9.88 7.42 13.45
N ALA A 49 -9.98 7.52 14.78
CA ALA A 49 -10.56 8.69 15.43
C ALA A 49 -9.75 9.97 15.15
N GLN A 50 -8.42 9.88 15.13
CA GLN A 50 -7.55 11.02 14.79
C GLN A 50 -7.70 11.46 13.33
N ILE A 51 -7.76 10.51 12.40
CA ILE A 51 -8.01 10.78 10.96
C ILE A 51 -9.34 11.50 10.79
N GLN A 52 -10.40 11.05 11.47
CA GLN A 52 -11.72 11.68 11.39
C GLN A 52 -11.67 13.14 11.87
N LYS A 53 -10.98 13.43 12.98
CA LYS A 53 -10.80 14.80 13.49
C LYS A 53 -10.08 15.70 12.47
N LEU A 54 -9.02 15.19 11.83
CA LEU A 54 -8.27 15.95 10.83
C LEU A 54 -9.09 16.23 9.57
N GLN A 55 -9.89 15.27 9.10
CA GLN A 55 -10.78 15.43 7.94
C GLN A 55 -11.87 16.49 8.19
N GLN A 56 -12.38 16.61 9.41
CA GLN A 56 -13.37 17.65 9.75
C GLN A 56 -12.79 19.07 9.68
N HIS A 57 -11.48 19.24 9.90
CA HIS A 57 -10.81 20.54 9.80
C HIS A 57 -10.45 20.95 8.36
N SER A 58 -10.43 20.02 7.40
CA SER A 58 -10.26 20.34 5.98
C SER A 58 -11.61 20.59 5.30
N LYS A 59 -12.18 21.80 5.42
CA LYS A 59 -13.21 22.25 4.48
C LYS A 59 -12.57 22.52 3.12
N PRO A 60 -13.14 22.07 1.98
CA PRO A 60 -12.65 22.43 0.67
C PRO A 60 -12.89 23.93 0.43
N VAL A 61 -11.82 24.68 0.16
CA VAL A 61 -11.90 26.02 -0.41
C VAL A 61 -12.54 25.89 -1.79
N GLN A 62 -13.83 26.24 -1.90
CA GLN A 62 -14.50 26.41 -3.19
C GLN A 62 -13.87 27.61 -3.91
N TYR A 63 -12.95 27.35 -4.83
CA TYR A 63 -12.59 28.33 -5.84
C TYR A 63 -13.73 28.45 -6.85
N LYS A 64 -14.54 29.50 -6.74
CA LYS A 64 -15.43 29.94 -7.82
C LYS A 64 -14.56 30.48 -8.95
N SER A 65 -14.42 29.70 -10.03
CA SER A 65 -13.84 30.17 -11.29
C SER A 65 -14.84 31.10 -12.01
N PRO A 66 -14.48 32.34 -12.37
CA PRO A 66 -15.22 33.12 -13.35
C PRO A 66 -15.18 32.42 -14.71
N GLN A 67 -16.32 32.41 -15.40
CA GLN A 67 -16.47 31.94 -16.78
C GLN A 67 -15.66 32.84 -17.71
N ALA A 68 -14.87 32.24 -18.60
CA ALA A 68 -14.25 32.92 -19.73
C ALA A 68 -14.57 32.15 -21.02
N GLU A 69 -15.54 32.72 -21.73
CA GLU A 69 -15.77 32.80 -23.17
C GLU A 69 -15.25 31.68 -24.10
N THR A 70 -16.25 31.00 -24.65
CA THR A 70 -16.30 30.24 -25.89
C THR A 70 -15.62 30.94 -27.07
N ILE A 71 -14.50 30.40 -27.56
CA ILE A 71 -13.98 30.67 -28.91
C ILE A 71 -14.38 29.50 -29.82
N ARG A 72 -15.18 29.80 -30.84
CA ARG A 72 -15.63 28.89 -31.91
C ARG A 72 -14.60 28.89 -33.05
N ILE A 73 -14.06 27.73 -33.45
CA ILE A 73 -13.46 27.47 -34.80
C ILE A 73 -13.74 25.99 -35.19
N PRO A 74 -13.95 25.65 -36.49
CA PRO A 74 -14.85 24.57 -36.97
C PRO A 74 -14.30 23.13 -37.14
N LYS A 75 -15.25 22.18 -37.26
CA LYS A 75 -15.26 20.84 -37.92
C LYS A 75 -14.28 20.74 -39.11
N GLU A 76 -13.55 19.68 -39.43
CA GLU A 76 -13.62 18.20 -39.39
C GLU A 76 -12.17 17.67 -39.19
N VAL A 77 -11.83 16.44 -38.78
CA VAL A 77 -12.00 15.13 -39.43
C VAL A 77 -11.76 14.03 -38.39
N VAL A 78 -12.49 12.93 -38.52
CA VAL A 78 -12.44 11.69 -37.74
C VAL A 78 -11.06 11.03 -37.75
N ALA A 79 -10.46 10.81 -36.56
CA ALA A 79 -9.51 9.74 -36.31
C ALA A 79 -9.50 9.35 -34.82
N THR A 80 -9.94 8.11 -34.59
CA THR A 80 -9.63 7.17 -33.52
C THR A 80 -9.01 7.70 -32.21
N VAL A 81 -9.80 7.58 -31.14
CA VAL A 81 -9.50 7.91 -29.75
C VAL A 81 -8.28 7.13 -29.23
N VAL A 82 -7.19 7.84 -28.93
CA VAL A 82 -6.19 7.43 -27.93
C VAL A 82 -6.11 8.58 -26.92
N PRO A 83 -6.41 8.37 -25.63
CA PRO A 83 -6.32 9.45 -24.65
C PRO A 83 -4.84 9.71 -24.34
N THR A 84 -4.18 10.53 -25.14
CA THR A 84 -2.85 11.09 -24.84
C THR A 84 -2.99 12.38 -24.03
N ASP A 85 -3.64 12.26 -22.86
CA ASP A 85 -3.86 13.38 -21.94
C ASP A 85 -2.68 13.55 -20.95
N THR A 86 -1.44 13.59 -21.44
CA THR A 86 -0.26 13.68 -20.55
C THR A 86 0.78 14.73 -20.91
N SER A 87 0.62 15.48 -22.02
CA SER A 87 1.74 16.30 -22.54
C SER A 87 1.78 17.76 -22.05
N LEU A 88 0.68 18.32 -21.53
CA LEU A 88 0.65 19.75 -21.15
C LEU A 88 1.32 20.05 -19.79
N ARG A 89 1.38 19.08 -18.86
CA ARG A 89 1.99 19.27 -17.52
C ARG A 89 3.46 18.88 -17.41
N GLN A 90 4.05 18.24 -18.43
CA GLN A 90 5.45 17.80 -18.39
C GLN A 90 6.43 18.95 -18.55
N ASN A 91 6.03 20.04 -19.22
CA ASN A 91 6.90 21.17 -19.56
C ASN A 91 7.33 22.06 -18.38
N LYS A 92 6.76 21.88 -17.17
CA LYS A 92 7.14 22.66 -15.96
C LYS A 92 7.93 21.85 -14.91
N ARG A 93 8.28 20.59 -15.18
CA ARG A 93 8.94 19.73 -14.20
C ARG A 93 10.45 19.95 -14.24
N LYS A 94 11.10 20.14 -13.08
CA LYS A 94 12.55 20.29 -12.93
C LYS A 94 13.11 19.19 -12.01
N CYS A 95 14.21 18.57 -12.42
CA CYS A 95 14.92 17.61 -11.58
C CYS A 95 15.56 18.33 -10.39
N PRO A 96 15.34 17.88 -9.15
CA PRO A 96 15.96 18.49 -7.97
C PRO A 96 17.48 18.26 -7.91
N ASN A 97 18.00 17.20 -8.55
CA ASN A 97 19.42 16.85 -8.50
C ASN A 97 20.26 17.61 -9.55
N CYS A 98 19.83 17.62 -10.83
CA CYS A 98 20.62 18.22 -11.91
C CYS A 98 19.95 19.38 -12.64
N GLY A 99 18.75 19.79 -12.22
CA GLY A 99 18.02 20.91 -12.81
C GLY A 99 17.47 20.67 -14.21
N ALA A 100 17.58 19.45 -14.77
CA ALA A 100 17.01 19.11 -16.07
C ALA A 100 15.48 19.30 -16.08
N GLN A 101 14.92 19.76 -17.19
CA GLN A 101 13.51 20.12 -17.29
C GLN A 101 12.77 19.42 -18.42
N GLY A 102 11.43 19.46 -18.36
CA GLY A 102 10.55 19.00 -19.44
C GLY A 102 10.68 17.50 -19.71
N PHE A 103 10.97 17.15 -20.96
CA PHE A 103 11.13 15.78 -21.46
C PHE A 103 12.25 14.98 -20.79
N SER A 104 13.13 15.64 -20.03
CA SER A 104 14.16 14.96 -19.23
C SER A 104 13.60 14.26 -17.98
N ILE A 105 12.31 14.42 -17.68
CA ILE A 105 11.63 13.78 -16.55
C ILE A 105 10.60 12.78 -17.07
N LYS A 106 10.80 11.49 -16.79
CA LYS A 106 9.87 10.41 -17.14
C LYS A 106 9.14 9.92 -15.91
N GLU A 107 7.89 9.48 -16.08
CA GLU A 107 7.17 8.74 -15.04
C GLU A 107 7.37 7.24 -15.25
N VAL A 108 7.72 6.53 -14.19
CA VAL A 108 7.96 5.09 -14.18
C VAL A 108 7.24 4.48 -12.98
N ASP A 109 6.78 3.25 -13.12
CA ASP A 109 6.13 2.52 -12.04
C ASP A 109 7.15 2.13 -10.95
N ASP A 110 6.83 2.46 -9.70
CA ASP A 110 7.54 2.06 -8.51
C ASP A 110 7.03 0.69 -8.03
N LYS A 111 7.74 -0.36 -8.42
CA LYS A 111 7.39 -1.74 -8.06
C LYS A 111 7.48 -2.04 -6.57
N THR A 112 8.04 -1.13 -5.77
CA THR A 112 8.10 -1.27 -4.30
C THR A 112 6.83 -0.82 -3.61
N ARG A 113 5.99 -0.02 -4.28
CA ARG A 113 4.76 0.56 -3.70
C ARG A 113 3.54 0.17 -4.53
N ILE A 114 2.77 -0.76 -4.00
CA ILE A 114 1.53 -1.23 -4.63
C ILE A 114 0.36 -0.40 -4.09
N ILE A 115 -0.40 0.22 -4.99
CA ILE A 115 -1.63 0.95 -4.66
C ILE A 115 -2.80 -0.04 -4.52
N CYS A 116 -2.91 -1.01 -5.44
CA CYS A 116 -4.00 -1.98 -5.45
C CYS A 116 -3.52 -3.34 -5.98
N TYR A 117 -4.09 -4.43 -5.46
CA TYR A 117 -3.74 -5.81 -5.84
C TYR A 117 -4.72 -6.47 -6.82
N ALA A 118 -5.93 -5.93 -7.05
CA ALA A 118 -6.97 -6.57 -7.84
C ALA A 118 -7.63 -5.60 -8.85
N PRO A 119 -8.00 -6.05 -10.08
CA PRO A 119 -7.76 -7.38 -10.67
C PRO A 119 -6.32 -7.58 -11.17
N ARG A 120 -5.52 -6.51 -11.23
CA ARG A 120 -4.07 -6.53 -11.52
C ARG A 120 -3.35 -5.64 -10.52
N ARG A 121 -2.06 -5.90 -10.29
CA ARG A 121 -1.23 -5.04 -9.43
C ARG A 121 -1.06 -3.68 -10.08
N ILE A 122 -1.52 -2.64 -9.40
CA ILE A 122 -1.32 -1.24 -9.78
C ILE A 122 -0.23 -0.68 -8.87
N TYR A 123 0.86 -0.23 -9.49
CA TYR A 123 2.01 0.36 -8.78
C TYR A 123 1.89 1.88 -8.73
N MET A 124 2.50 2.48 -7.71
CA MET A 124 2.63 3.93 -7.62
C MET A 124 3.55 4.45 -8.72
N LYS A 125 3.31 5.65 -9.25
CA LYS A 125 4.23 6.27 -10.21
C LYS A 125 5.24 7.15 -9.50
N LYS A 126 6.51 7.02 -9.90
CA LYS A 126 7.63 7.89 -9.51
C LYS A 126 8.19 8.62 -10.72
N LYS A 127 8.86 9.76 -10.50
CA LYS A 127 9.53 10.51 -11.56
C LYS A 127 11.01 10.18 -11.57
N VAL A 128 11.55 9.95 -12.75
CA VAL A 128 12.96 9.64 -12.96
C VAL A 128 13.55 10.64 -13.93
N CYS A 129 14.64 11.29 -13.54
CA CYS A 129 15.40 12.12 -14.45
C CYS A 129 16.24 11.25 -15.40
N THR A 130 16.06 11.39 -16.70
CA THR A 130 16.83 10.61 -17.68
C THR A 130 18.29 11.05 -17.78
N LYS A 131 18.63 12.27 -17.33
CA LYS A 131 20.01 12.78 -17.35
C LYS A 131 20.86 12.25 -16.21
N CYS A 132 20.36 12.35 -14.97
CA CYS A 132 21.13 11.98 -13.77
C CYS A 132 20.61 10.72 -13.06
N ARG A 133 19.55 10.08 -13.58
CA ARG A 133 18.89 8.89 -13.02
C ARG A 133 18.31 9.07 -11.61
N PHE A 134 18.21 10.31 -11.13
CA PHE A 134 17.60 10.60 -9.84
C PHE A 134 16.09 10.36 -9.86
N GLU A 135 15.61 9.69 -8.82
CA GLU A 135 14.20 9.31 -8.63
C GLU A 135 13.56 10.19 -7.54
N PHE A 136 12.35 10.70 -7.80
CA PHE A 136 11.61 11.58 -6.88
C PHE A 136 10.10 11.63 -7.15
#